data_AF-A0A7S4N726-F1
#
_entry.id   AF-A0A7S4N726-F1
#
_cell.length_a   1.000
_cell.length_b   1.000
_cell.length_c   1.000
_cell.angle_alpha   90.00
_cell.angle_beta   90.00
_cell.angle_gamma   90.00
#
_symmetry.space_group_name_H-M   'P 1'
#
loop_
_entity.id
_entity.type
_entity.pdbx_description
1 polymer ?
#
loop_
_entity_poly.entity_id
_entity_poly.type
_entity_poly.pdbx_seq_one_letter_code
_entity_poly.pdbx_strand_id
1 'polypeptide(L)'
;MDKARQLFGLEFDCTHRPYILDPSLTMETQDKVTYLVGRLGGNPASLDGMIAVCQQMFVKAGLPTLKRDGLTGSTFDSHRLLLYALTLPGAEETQHKLLHALFTQYFHHGRSMSERDALTSAAAAM
;
A
#
# COMPACT_ATOMS: atom_id res chain seq x y z
N MET A 1 -15.82 3.41 -12.52
CA MET A 1 -16.19 1.99 -12.67
C MET A 1 -17.66 1.80 -12.29
N ASP A 2 -18.08 2.03 -11.05
CA ASP A 2 -19.46 1.73 -10.59
C ASP A 2 -20.55 2.49 -11.36
N LYS A 3 -20.37 3.79 -11.58
CA LYS A 3 -21.27 4.58 -12.44
C LYS A 3 -21.39 4.02 -13.85
N ALA A 4 -20.29 3.50 -14.42
CA ALA A 4 -20.28 2.95 -15.77
C ALA A 4 -20.93 1.56 -15.83
N ARG A 5 -20.71 0.72 -14.81
CA ARG A 5 -21.46 -0.54 -14.60
C ARG A 5 -22.96 -0.26 -14.53
N GLN A 6 -23.37 0.70 -13.69
CA GLN A 6 -24.78 1.00 -13.45
C GLN A 6 -25.49 1.63 -14.66
N LEU A 7 -24.83 2.56 -15.35
CA LEU A 7 -25.45 3.30 -16.46
C LEU A 7 -25.38 2.56 -17.80
N PHE A 8 -24.36 1.71 -17.99
CA PHE A 8 -24.05 1.14 -19.30
C PHE A 8 -23.88 -0.38 -19.30
N GLY A 9 -24.02 -1.06 -18.15
CA GLY A 9 -23.89 -2.52 -18.07
C GLY A 9 -22.49 -3.04 -18.43
N LEU A 10 -21.46 -2.20 -18.29
CA LEU A 10 -20.09 -2.55 -18.66
C LEU A 10 -19.42 -3.41 -17.59
N GLU A 11 -18.77 -4.49 -18.00
CA GLU A 11 -17.88 -5.28 -17.16
C GLU A 11 -16.42 -4.83 -17.33
N PHE A 12 -15.64 -4.95 -16.26
CA PHE A 12 -14.23 -4.55 -16.22
C PHE A 12 -13.45 -5.65 -15.51
N ASP A 13 -12.32 -6.01 -16.09
CA ASP A 13 -11.27 -6.81 -15.46
C ASP A 13 -10.17 -5.85 -14.98
N CYS A 14 -9.92 -5.84 -13.67
CA CYS A 14 -8.93 -4.97 -13.05
C CYS A 14 -7.80 -5.79 -12.41
N THR A 15 -6.62 -5.74 -13.01
CA THR A 15 -5.41 -6.36 -12.45
C THR A 15 -4.45 -5.31 -11.89
N HIS A 16 -4.02 -5.49 -10.64
CA HIS A 16 -3.00 -4.64 -10.01
C HIS A 16 -1.60 -5.05 -10.45
N ARG A 17 -0.77 -4.06 -10.81
CA ARG A 17 0.60 -4.27 -11.27
C ARG A 17 1.62 -3.68 -10.29
N PRO A 18 2.60 -4.48 -9.83
CA PRO A 18 3.69 -3.99 -8.99
C PRO A 18 4.44 -2.79 -9.56
N TYR A 19 4.79 -1.84 -8.69
CA TYR A 19 5.72 -0.76 -9.00
C TYR A 19 6.58 -0.44 -7.78
N ILE A 20 7.90 -0.49 -7.96
CA ILE A 20 8.86 -0.27 -6.86
C ILE A 20 9.33 1.18 -6.92
N LEU A 21 8.89 2.00 -5.97
CA LEU A 21 9.23 3.42 -5.85
C LEU A 21 10.70 3.66 -5.51
N ASP A 22 11.33 2.73 -4.80
CA ASP A 22 12.73 2.80 -4.41
C ASP A 22 13.33 1.38 -4.41
N PRO A 23 14.02 0.98 -5.49
CA PRO A 23 14.61 -0.35 -5.59
C PRO A 23 15.89 -0.50 -4.77
N SER A 24 16.40 0.58 -4.14
CA SER A 24 17.60 0.53 -3.31
C SER A 24 17.34 0.03 -1.89
N LEU A 25 16.07 0.04 -1.46
CA LEU A 25 15.68 -0.43 -0.13
C LEU A 25 15.92 -1.93 0.04
N THR A 26 16.51 -2.30 1.18
CA THR A 26 16.73 -3.69 1.58
C THR A 26 15.53 -4.23 2.37
N MET A 27 15.58 -5.52 2.73
CA MET A 27 14.54 -6.14 3.58
C MET A 27 14.59 -5.64 5.03
N GLU A 28 15.70 -5.04 5.46
CA GLU A 28 15.80 -4.43 6.79
C GLU A 28 14.86 -3.24 6.91
N THR A 29 14.21 -3.12 8.07
CA THR A 29 13.32 -2.02 8.35
C THR A 29 14.10 -0.82 8.85
N GLN A 30 13.60 0.36 8.52
CA GLN A 30 14.08 1.63 9.06
C GLN A 30 12.89 2.53 9.42
N ASP A 31 13.16 3.56 10.22
CA ASP A 31 12.15 4.55 10.59
C ASP A 31 11.59 5.27 9.34
N LYS A 32 10.27 5.22 9.19
CA LYS A 32 9.56 5.76 8.02
C LYS A 32 9.71 7.28 7.92
N VAL A 33 9.67 7.99 9.05
CA VAL A 33 9.77 9.45 9.08
C VAL A 33 11.17 9.88 8.63
N THR A 34 12.21 9.28 9.21
CA THR A 34 13.61 9.53 8.86
C THR A 34 13.87 9.26 7.38
N TYR A 35 13.42 8.11 6.87
CA TYR A 35 13.55 7.76 5.46
C TYR A 35 12.84 8.78 4.55
N LEU A 36 11.58 9.12 4.83
CA LEU A 36 10.81 10.04 3.99
C LEU A 36 11.35 11.47 4.05
N VAL A 37 11.78 11.96 5.21
CA VAL A 37 12.42 13.29 5.31
C VAL A 37 13.68 13.32 4.46
N GLY A 38 14.54 12.29 4.54
CA GLY A 38 15.73 12.19 3.69
C GLY A 38 15.37 12.18 2.20
N ARG A 39 14.39 11.37 1.81
CA ARG A 39 13.89 11.28 0.42
C ARG A 39 13.31 12.60 -0.09
N LEU A 40 12.71 13.40 0.79
CA LEU A 40 12.09 14.70 0.47
C LEU A 40 13.06 15.89 0.63
N GLY A 41 14.38 15.64 0.57
CA GLY A 41 15.40 16.69 0.58
C GLY A 41 15.81 17.17 1.98
N GLY A 42 15.49 16.42 3.03
CA GLY A 42 16.00 16.63 4.39
C GLY A 42 15.23 17.63 5.25
N ASN A 43 14.20 18.30 4.73
CA ASN A 43 13.37 19.22 5.50
C ASN A 43 12.12 18.51 6.08
N PRO A 44 11.96 18.42 7.41
CA PRO A 44 10.77 17.83 8.02
C PRO A 44 9.44 18.47 7.59
N ALA A 45 9.43 19.79 7.31
CA ALA A 45 8.23 20.48 6.86
C ALA A 45 7.72 19.99 5.50
N SER A 46 8.60 19.46 4.65
CA SER A 46 8.21 18.84 3.37
C SER A 46 7.35 17.59 3.60
N LEU A 47 7.71 16.77 4.59
CA LEU A 47 6.93 15.60 4.97
C LEU A 47 5.58 16.01 5.57
N ASP A 48 5.57 17.01 6.45
CA ASP A 48 4.33 17.51 7.07
C ASP A 48 3.33 18.01 6.01
N GLY A 49 3.80 18.79 5.03
CA GLY A 49 2.98 19.26 3.92
C GLY A 49 2.41 18.12 3.07
N MET A 50 3.24 17.14 2.71
CA MET A 50 2.80 15.97 1.96
C MET A 50 1.75 15.15 2.73
N ILE A 51 1.99 14.87 4.02
CA ILE A 51 1.06 14.11 4.86
C ILE A 51 -0.27 14.85 5.01
N ALA A 52 -0.26 16.18 5.17
CA ALA A 52 -1.49 16.97 5.26
C ALA A 52 -2.34 16.85 3.98
N VAL A 53 -1.71 16.91 2.80
CA VAL A 53 -2.41 16.72 1.52
C VAL A 53 -2.98 15.31 1.41
N CYS A 54 -2.18 14.28 1.71
CA CYS A 54 -2.63 12.90 1.67
C CYS A 54 -3.80 12.66 2.65
N GLN A 55 -3.73 13.22 3.87
CA GLN A 55 -4.79 13.08 4.86
C GLN A 55 -6.12 13.68 4.38
N GLN A 56 -6.09 14.83 3.70
CA GLN A 56 -7.30 15.40 3.10
C GLN A 56 -7.92 14.47 2.04
N MET A 57 -7.09 13.76 1.26
CA MET A 57 -7.57 12.80 0.28
C MET A 57 -8.16 11.55 0.93
N PHE A 58 -7.55 11.06 2.02
CA PHE A 58 -8.09 9.95 2.80
C PHE A 58 -9.49 10.28 3.35
N VAL A 59 -9.66 11.47 3.93
CA VAL A 59 -10.98 11.93 4.41
C VAL A 59 -12.01 11.97 3.28
N LYS A 60 -11.67 12.54 2.12
CA LYS A 60 -12.57 12.61 0.96
C LYS A 60 -12.95 11.23 0.44
N ALA A 61 -12.05 10.25 0.54
CA ALA A 61 -12.28 8.87 0.13
C ALA A 61 -13.00 8.03 1.20
N GLY A 62 -13.29 8.59 2.39
CA GLY A 62 -13.87 7.84 3.51
C GLY A 62 -12.91 6.82 4.14
N LEU A 63 -11.60 7.03 4.01
CA LEU A 63 -10.56 6.17 4.58
C LEU A 63 -10.21 6.57 6.01
N PRO A 64 -9.71 5.64 6.85
CA PRO A 64 -9.22 5.94 8.19
C PRO A 64 -8.06 6.94 8.19
N THR A 65 -7.71 7.47 9.36
CA THR A 65 -6.55 8.38 9.50
C THR A 65 -5.28 7.74 8.95
N LEU A 66 -4.55 8.49 8.12
CA LEU A 66 -3.25 8.11 7.60
C LEU A 66 -2.24 8.09 8.73
N LYS A 67 -1.54 6.97 8.89
CA LYS A 67 -0.47 6.83 9.86
C LYS A 67 0.83 7.41 9.30
N ARG A 68 1.24 8.52 9.93
CA ARG A 68 2.46 9.26 9.60
C ARG A 68 3.72 8.45 9.92
N ASP A 69 3.76 7.85 11.11
CA ASP A 69 4.92 7.15 11.66
C ASP A 69 4.89 5.64 11.38
N GLY A 70 5.93 4.93 11.82
CA GLY A 70 6.07 3.50 11.65
C GLY A 70 7.36 3.11 10.92
N LEU A 71 7.36 1.92 10.34
CA LEU A 71 8.52 1.33 9.68
C LEU A 71 8.34 1.30 8.16
N THR A 72 9.47 1.32 7.45
CA THR A 72 9.52 1.14 6.01
C THR A 72 10.72 0.30 5.61
N GLY A 73 10.64 -0.35 4.45
CA GLY A 73 11.66 -1.23 3.90
C GLY A 73 11.28 -1.64 2.48
N SER A 74 11.98 -2.61 1.91
CA SER A 74 11.71 -3.09 0.56
C SER A 74 10.28 -3.63 0.41
N THR A 75 9.62 -3.26 -0.68
CA THR A 75 8.32 -3.80 -1.08
C THR A 75 8.46 -5.02 -2.00
N PHE A 76 9.66 -5.59 -2.15
CA PHE A 76 9.88 -6.64 -3.15
C PHE A 76 9.03 -7.89 -2.88
N ASP A 77 9.03 -8.38 -1.63
CA ASP A 77 8.28 -9.59 -1.27
C ASP A 77 6.77 -9.38 -1.22
N SER A 78 6.28 -8.19 -0.80
CA SER A 78 4.84 -7.86 -0.90
C SER A 78 4.35 -7.84 -2.35
N HIS A 79 5.16 -7.34 -3.29
CA HIS A 79 4.84 -7.40 -4.71
C HIS A 79 4.84 -8.83 -5.25
N ARG A 80 5.78 -9.69 -4.83
CA ARG A 80 5.76 -11.12 -5.18
C ARG A 80 4.51 -11.81 -4.66
N LEU A 81 4.06 -11.46 -3.45
CA LEU A 81 2.82 -11.98 -2.88
C LEU A 81 1.58 -11.53 -3.70
N LEU A 82 1.54 -10.28 -4.15
CA LEU A 82 0.48 -9.79 -5.07
C LEU A 82 0.47 -10.51 -6.42
N LEU A 83 1.64 -10.88 -6.95
CA LEU A 83 1.74 -11.68 -8.17
C LEU A 83 1.33 -13.13 -7.93
N TYR A 84 1.64 -13.69 -6.75
CA TYR A 84 1.22 -15.03 -6.37
C TYR A 84 -0.32 -15.12 -6.26
N ALA A 85 -0.99 -14.11 -5.72
CA ALA A 85 -2.45 -14.07 -5.62
C ALA A 85 -3.16 -14.23 -6.98
N LEU A 86 -2.53 -13.80 -8.08
CA LEU A 86 -3.07 -13.99 -9.44
C LEU A 86 -3.08 -15.44 -9.93
N THR A 87 -2.39 -16.34 -9.22
CA THR A 87 -2.36 -17.78 -9.54
C THR A 87 -3.43 -18.57 -8.80
N LEU A 88 -4.16 -17.92 -7.89
CA LEU A 88 -5.17 -18.55 -7.05
C LEU A 88 -6.57 -18.45 -7.68
N PRO A 89 -7.53 -19.32 -7.28
CA PRO A 89 -8.93 -19.16 -7.65
C PRO A 89 -9.46 -17.77 -7.25
N GLY A 90 -10.30 -17.18 -8.10
CA GLY A 90 -10.81 -15.82 -7.85
C GLY A 90 -9.73 -14.74 -7.93
N ALA A 91 -8.68 -14.95 -8.73
CA ALA A 91 -7.47 -14.13 -8.84
C ALA A 91 -7.67 -12.61 -8.69
N GLU A 92 -8.63 -12.01 -9.39
CA GLU A 92 -8.91 -10.56 -9.30
C GLU A 92 -9.35 -10.16 -7.88
N GLU A 93 -10.35 -10.84 -7.33
CA GLU A 93 -10.88 -10.56 -5.99
C GLU A 93 -9.83 -10.86 -4.90
N THR A 94 -9.14 -11.99 -5.03
CA THR A 94 -8.07 -12.43 -4.12
C THR A 94 -6.92 -11.42 -4.10
N GLN A 95 -6.47 -10.97 -5.28
CA GLN A 95 -5.44 -9.94 -5.37
C GLN A 95 -5.92 -8.61 -4.79
N HIS A 96 -7.17 -8.23 -5.04
CA HIS A 96 -7.74 -6.98 -4.54
C HIS A 96 -7.83 -6.97 -2.99
N LYS A 97 -8.31 -8.06 -2.39
CA LYS A 97 -8.35 -8.22 -0.91
C LYS A 97 -6.96 -8.14 -0.30
N LEU A 98 -5.99 -8.87 -0.89
CA LEU A 98 -4.61 -8.83 -0.45
C LEU A 98 -4.01 -7.42 -0.52
N LEU A 99 -4.23 -6.70 -1.63
CA LEU A 99 -3.74 -5.33 -1.80
C LEU A 99 -4.29 -4.41 -0.70
N HIS A 100 -5.59 -4.51 -0.41
CA HIS A 100 -6.23 -3.73 0.65
C HIS A 100 -5.67 -4.08 2.05
N ALA A 101 -5.40 -5.36 2.31
CA ALA A 101 -4.77 -5.80 3.55
C ALA A 101 -3.35 -5.25 3.69
N LEU A 102 -2.53 -5.31 2.65
CA LEU A 102 -1.17 -4.74 2.63
C LEU A 102 -1.19 -3.21 2.86
N PHE A 103 -2.09 -2.49 2.18
CA PHE A 103 -2.28 -1.06 2.39
C PHE A 103 -2.72 -0.73 3.82
N THR A 104 -3.59 -1.53 4.41
CA THR A 104 -4.01 -1.33 5.80
C THR A 104 -2.82 -1.49 6.76
N GLN A 105 -2.00 -2.53 6.57
CA GLN A 105 -0.80 -2.74 7.38
C GLN A 105 0.18 -1.55 7.28
N TYR A 106 0.42 -1.02 6.07
CA TYR A 106 1.37 0.07 5.85
C TYR A 106 0.83 1.46 6.25
N PHE A 107 -0.37 1.81 5.78
CA PHE A 107 -0.93 3.16 5.91
C PHE A 107 -1.70 3.39 7.21
N HIS A 108 -2.12 2.33 7.91
CA HIS A 108 -2.90 2.47 9.15
C HIS A 108 -2.22 1.85 10.37
N HIS A 109 -1.52 0.72 10.19
CA HIS A 109 -0.80 0.09 11.32
C HIS A 109 0.66 0.54 11.44
N GLY A 110 1.25 1.10 10.38
CA GLY A 110 2.62 1.61 10.38
C GLY A 110 3.65 0.49 10.30
N ARG A 111 3.27 -0.65 9.73
CA ARG A 111 4.15 -1.80 9.52
C ARG A 111 4.85 -1.72 8.17
N SER A 112 6.08 -2.20 8.09
CA SER A 112 6.82 -2.28 6.85
C SER A 112 6.34 -3.46 5.99
N MET A 113 6.36 -3.29 4.68
CA MET A 113 6.07 -4.35 3.70
C MET A 113 7.26 -5.31 3.48
N SER A 114 8.32 -5.16 4.25
CA SER A 114 9.42 -6.12 4.36
C SER A 114 9.29 -7.04 5.59
N GLU A 115 8.37 -6.76 6.51
CA GLU A 115 8.15 -7.60 7.70
C GLU A 115 7.35 -8.86 7.33
N ARG A 116 7.91 -10.04 7.58
CA ARG A 116 7.23 -11.33 7.31
C ARG A 116 5.88 -11.43 8.02
N ASP A 117 5.79 -10.98 9.27
CA ASP A 117 4.55 -11.05 10.04
C ASP A 117 3.46 -10.13 9.46
N ALA A 118 3.84 -8.98 8.87
CA ALA A 118 2.89 -8.12 8.18
C ALA A 118 2.39 -8.78 6.89
N LEU A 119 3.30 -9.42 6.14
CA LEU A 119 2.95 -10.15 4.92
C LEU A 119 2.04 -11.34 5.21
N THR A 120 2.35 -12.16 6.21
CA THR A 120 1.53 -13.31 6.62
C THR A 120 0.16 -12.86 7.13
N SER A 121 0.11 -11.78 7.91
CA SER A 121 -1.17 -11.22 8.37
C SER A 121 -2.03 -10.71 7.21
N ALA A 122 -1.43 -10.10 6.19
CA ALA A 122 -2.16 -9.66 5.01
C ALA A 122 -2.60 -10.83 4.11
N ALA A 123 -1.76 -11.86 4.00
CA ALA A 123 -2.05 -13.09 3.26
C ALA A 123 -3.27 -13.84 3.82
N ALA A 124 -3.56 -13.73 5.12
CA ALA A 124 -4.74 -14.33 5.73
C ALA A 124 -6.07 -13.74 5.23
N ALA A 125 -6.04 -12.63 4.48
CA ALA A 125 -7.21 -12.04 3.83
C ALA A 125 -7.46 -12.55 2.39
N MET A 126 -6.58 -13.42 1.88
CA MET A 126 -6.73 -14.07 0.56
C MET A 126 -7.82 -15.13 0.57
#